data_AF-A0A7S3SIU7-F1
#
_entry.id   AF-A0A7S3SIU7-F1
#
_cell.length_a   1.000
_cell.length_b   1.000
_cell.length_c   1.000
_cell.angle_alpha   90.00
_cell.angle_beta   90.00
_cell.angle_gamma   90.00
#
_symmetry.space_group_name_H-M   'P 1'
#
loop_
_entity.id
_entity.type
_entity.pdbx_description
1 polymer ?
#
loop_
_entity_poly.entity_id
_entity_poly.type
_entity_poly.pdbx_seq_one_letter_code
_entity_poly.pdbx_strand_id
1 'polypeptide(L)'
;PPTSPASPPPGAESAPARTASWKEFSDIDPLYALIGELAEKKVFDEKGNLQEDNLQEYVERLMKPGVTTKPKDWVEVWAAMSIPIEKQDLVVQVILQVGLESEVSETIPDVMIELVKGHRVKVKAVEEAVKTLFECGCDQDRCLQRFLL
;
A
#
# COMPACT_ATOMS: atom_id res chain seq x y z
N PRO A 1 -31.22 -25.21 -50.79
CA PRO A 1 -31.73 -25.40 -49.40
C PRO A 1 -31.42 -24.18 -48.53
N PRO A 2 -32.40 -23.59 -47.83
CA PRO A 2 -32.17 -22.45 -46.95
C PRO A 2 -31.51 -22.90 -45.64
N THR A 3 -30.49 -22.16 -45.20
CA THR A 3 -29.83 -22.30 -43.90
C THR A 3 -30.69 -21.67 -42.81
N SER A 4 -31.09 -22.47 -41.82
CA SER A 4 -31.75 -22.00 -40.60
C SER A 4 -30.82 -21.08 -39.78
N PRO A 5 -31.35 -20.00 -39.18
CA PRO A 5 -30.58 -19.20 -38.23
C PRO A 5 -30.46 -19.95 -36.90
N ALA A 6 -29.22 -20.13 -36.42
CA ALA A 6 -28.95 -20.68 -35.10
C ALA A 6 -29.31 -19.64 -34.03
N SER A 7 -30.20 -20.03 -33.10
CA SER A 7 -30.55 -19.23 -31.93
C SER A 7 -29.34 -18.98 -31.02
N PRO A 8 -29.21 -17.79 -30.41
CA PRO A 8 -28.19 -17.55 -29.38
C PRO A 8 -28.49 -18.38 -28.12
N PRO A 9 -27.46 -18.90 -27.42
CA PRO A 9 -27.66 -19.70 -26.22
C PRO A 9 -28.23 -18.85 -25.08
N PRO A 10 -29.17 -19.40 -24.28
CA PRO A 10 -29.71 -18.72 -23.12
C PRO A 10 -28.74 -18.86 -21.94
N GLY A 11 -28.53 -17.77 -21.21
CA GLY A 11 -27.88 -17.81 -19.90
C GLY A 11 -26.42 -17.35 -19.90
N ALA A 12 -26.21 -16.05 -20.14
CA ALA A 12 -25.12 -15.37 -19.45
C ALA A 12 -25.54 -15.26 -17.97
N GLU A 13 -25.35 -16.34 -17.20
CA GLU A 13 -25.39 -16.29 -15.75
C GLU A 13 -24.45 -15.17 -15.31
N SER A 14 -25.02 -14.15 -14.70
CA SER A 14 -24.29 -13.05 -14.10
C SER A 14 -23.34 -13.67 -13.07
N ALA A 15 -22.02 -13.52 -13.27
CA ALA A 15 -21.03 -13.98 -12.33
C ALA A 15 -21.44 -13.51 -10.92
N PRO A 16 -21.47 -14.40 -9.91
CA PRO A 16 -21.89 -14.01 -8.57
C PRO A 16 -21.02 -12.83 -8.12
N ALA A 17 -21.68 -11.75 -7.72
CA ALA A 17 -21.00 -10.62 -7.09
C ALA A 17 -20.18 -11.19 -5.94
N ARG A 18 -18.86 -11.17 -6.07
CA ARG A 18 -17.94 -11.60 -5.03
C ARG A 18 -18.16 -10.66 -3.85
N THR A 19 -18.99 -11.08 -2.90
CA THR A 19 -19.08 -10.45 -1.60
C THR A 19 -17.67 -10.36 -1.05
N ALA A 20 -17.28 -9.18 -0.56
CA ALA A 20 -15.95 -8.83 -0.07
C ALA A 20 -15.49 -9.76 1.07
N SER A 21 -15.04 -10.97 0.72
CA SER A 21 -14.73 -12.07 1.64
C SER A 21 -13.57 -11.73 2.57
N TRP A 22 -12.73 -10.77 2.20
CA TRP A 22 -11.62 -10.28 3.02
C TRP A 22 -12.10 -9.64 4.33
N LYS A 23 -13.32 -9.08 4.37
CA LYS A 23 -13.85 -8.40 5.57
C LYS A 23 -14.00 -9.35 6.76
N GLU A 24 -14.32 -10.60 6.49
CA GLU A 24 -14.50 -11.66 7.51
C GLU A 24 -13.19 -11.99 8.24
N PHE A 25 -12.04 -11.63 7.66
CA PHE A 25 -10.72 -11.89 8.23
C PHE A 25 -10.16 -10.71 9.02
N SER A 26 -10.87 -9.58 9.14
CA SER A 26 -10.35 -8.37 9.79
C SER A 26 -9.90 -8.60 11.24
N ASP A 27 -10.55 -9.52 11.95
CA ASP A 27 -10.24 -9.87 13.35
C ASP A 27 -9.26 -11.05 13.49
N ILE A 28 -9.04 -11.82 12.41
CA ILE A 28 -8.26 -13.07 12.43
C ILE A 28 -6.89 -12.86 11.77
N ASP A 29 -6.89 -12.21 10.61
CA ASP A 29 -5.71 -11.85 9.83
C ASP A 29 -5.90 -10.42 9.28
N PRO A 30 -5.59 -9.40 10.10
CA PRO A 30 -5.76 -8.00 9.74
C PRO A 30 -4.94 -7.60 8.51
N LEU A 31 -3.78 -8.22 8.30
CA LEU A 31 -2.92 -7.98 7.14
C LEU A 31 -3.58 -8.48 5.85
N TYR A 32 -4.08 -9.71 5.86
CA TYR A 32 -4.79 -10.28 4.73
C TYR A 32 -6.04 -9.46 4.38
N ALA A 33 -6.81 -9.06 5.39
CA ALA A 33 -7.97 -8.21 5.20
C ALA A 33 -7.59 -6.86 4.54
N LEU A 34 -6.51 -6.23 5.00
CA LEU A 34 -6.01 -4.97 4.44
C LEU A 34 -5.50 -5.14 2.99
N ILE A 35 -4.79 -6.23 2.68
CA ILE A 35 -4.35 -6.55 1.31
C ILE A 35 -5.56 -6.76 0.39
N GLY A 36 -6.62 -7.42 0.88
CA GLY A 36 -7.88 -7.57 0.16
C GLY A 36 -8.56 -6.23 -0.11
N GLU A 37 -8.60 -5.34 0.88
CA GLU A 37 -9.16 -4.00 0.72
C GLU A 37 -8.39 -3.15 -0.30
N LEU A 38 -7.06 -3.24 -0.31
CA LEU A 38 -6.19 -2.60 -1.32
C LEU A 38 -6.48 -3.07 -2.76
N ALA A 39 -7.15 -4.21 -2.96
CA ALA A 39 -7.60 -4.63 -4.27
C ALA A 39 -8.82 -3.82 -4.76
N GLU A 40 -9.68 -3.37 -3.85
CA GLU A 40 -10.92 -2.64 -4.15
C GLU A 40 -10.73 -1.12 -4.08
N LYS A 41 -10.00 -0.64 -3.08
CA LYS A 41 -9.77 0.78 -2.82
C LYS A 41 -8.29 1.08 -3.01
N LYS A 42 -7.94 1.44 -4.24
CA LYS A 42 -6.56 1.70 -4.66
C LYS A 42 -6.01 3.01 -4.11
N VAL A 43 -4.69 3.04 -3.90
CA VAL A 43 -3.95 4.26 -3.53
C VAL A 43 -3.66 5.15 -4.75
N PHE A 44 -3.73 4.61 -5.97
CA PHE A 44 -3.72 5.39 -7.20
C PHE A 44 -5.01 5.15 -7.98
N ASP A 45 -5.65 6.20 -8.46
CA ASP A 45 -6.81 6.09 -9.35
C ASP A 45 -6.39 5.65 -10.77
N GLU A 46 -7.37 5.39 -11.63
CA GLU A 46 -7.14 5.00 -13.03
C GLU A 46 -6.39 6.05 -13.86
N LYS A 47 -6.36 7.31 -13.38
CA LYS A 47 -5.64 8.43 -13.99
C LYS A 47 -4.22 8.58 -13.44
N GLY A 48 -3.82 7.75 -12.47
CA GLY A 48 -2.52 7.79 -11.81
C GLY A 48 -2.40 8.88 -10.75
N ASN A 49 -3.50 9.43 -10.26
CA ASN A 49 -3.49 10.38 -9.13
C ASN A 49 -3.47 9.63 -7.80
N LEU A 50 -2.59 10.09 -6.91
CA LEU A 50 -2.52 9.58 -5.54
C LEU A 50 -3.79 9.92 -4.78
N GLN A 51 -4.39 8.90 -4.17
CA GLN A 51 -5.47 9.01 -3.21
C GLN A 51 -4.84 9.09 -1.81
N GLU A 52 -4.46 10.30 -1.41
CA GLU A 52 -3.67 10.56 -0.20
C GLU A 52 -4.38 10.06 1.06
N ASP A 53 -5.68 10.33 1.20
CA ASP A 53 -6.51 9.85 2.33
C ASP A 53 -6.48 8.32 2.46
N ASN A 54 -6.63 7.60 1.34
CA ASN A 54 -6.57 6.13 1.34
C ASN A 54 -5.18 5.65 1.78
N LEU A 55 -4.13 6.24 1.20
CA LEU A 55 -2.76 5.86 1.52
C LEU A 55 -2.46 6.08 3.00
N GLN A 56 -2.80 7.26 3.53
CA GLN A 56 -2.58 7.59 4.93
C GLN A 56 -3.33 6.61 5.84
N GLU A 57 -4.61 6.35 5.58
CA GLU A 57 -5.41 5.39 6.36
C GLU A 57 -4.76 4.00 6.39
N TYR A 58 -4.27 3.50 5.25
CA TYR A 58 -3.62 2.19 5.20
C TYR A 58 -2.30 2.17 5.96
N VAL A 59 -1.47 3.21 5.78
CA VAL A 59 -0.18 3.30 6.49
C VAL A 59 -0.42 3.37 7.99
N GLU A 60 -1.34 4.20 8.47
CA GLU A 60 -1.72 4.26 9.89
C GLU A 60 -2.17 2.90 10.44
N ARG A 61 -2.94 2.13 9.65
CA ARG A 61 -3.37 0.78 10.04
C ARG A 61 -2.20 -0.21 10.08
N LEU A 62 -1.25 -0.14 9.15
CA LEU A 62 -0.08 -1.01 9.12
C LEU A 62 0.87 -0.76 10.31
N MET A 63 0.87 0.46 10.84
CA MET A 63 1.64 0.84 12.04
C MET A 63 0.97 0.39 13.34
N LYS A 64 -0.27 -0.12 13.31
CA LYS A 64 -0.91 -0.64 14.52
C LYS A 64 -0.26 -1.95 14.96
N PRO A 65 0.00 -2.14 16.26
CA PRO A 65 0.53 -3.40 16.78
C PRO A 65 -0.30 -4.61 16.34
N GLY A 66 0.38 -5.63 15.83
CA GLY A 66 -0.24 -6.90 15.42
C GLY A 66 -0.80 -6.94 14.00
N VAL A 67 -0.80 -5.83 13.25
CA VAL A 67 -1.16 -5.84 11.82
C VAL A 67 0.00 -6.34 10.97
N THR A 68 1.18 -5.73 11.13
CA THR A 68 2.42 -6.26 10.54
C THR A 68 3.24 -6.91 11.66
N THR A 69 3.76 -8.12 11.40
CA THR A 69 4.50 -8.90 12.40
C THR A 69 6.01 -8.93 12.11
N LYS A 70 6.37 -8.70 10.84
CA LYS A 70 7.76 -8.65 10.38
C LYS A 70 7.88 -7.60 9.27
N PRO A 71 9.05 -6.96 9.11
CA PRO A 71 9.28 -5.98 8.04
C PRO A 71 8.97 -6.53 6.63
N LYS A 72 9.15 -7.85 6.43
CA LYS A 72 8.85 -8.52 5.16
C LYS A 72 7.37 -8.46 4.75
N ASP A 73 6.44 -8.31 5.70
CA ASP A 73 5.00 -8.19 5.42
C ASP A 73 4.69 -6.98 4.52
N TRP A 74 5.49 -5.91 4.67
CA TRP A 74 5.39 -4.70 3.85
C TRP A 74 5.66 -4.94 2.37
N VAL A 75 6.44 -5.97 2.02
CA VAL A 75 6.72 -6.31 0.62
C VAL A 75 5.46 -6.79 -0.09
N GLU A 76 4.58 -7.49 0.62
CA GLU A 76 3.30 -7.99 0.09
C GLU A 76 2.29 -6.86 -0.02
N VAL A 77 2.20 -6.01 1.00
CA VAL A 77 1.35 -4.80 1.01
C VAL A 77 1.75 -3.85 -0.12
N TRP A 78 3.04 -3.58 -0.29
CA TRP A 78 3.55 -2.74 -1.38
C TRP A 78 3.14 -3.28 -2.75
N ALA A 79 3.22 -4.61 -2.94
CA ALA A 79 2.79 -5.23 -4.18
C ALA A 79 1.29 -5.03 -4.42
N ALA A 80 0.47 -5.14 -3.38
CA ALA A 80 -0.99 -4.93 -3.46
C ALA A 80 -1.36 -3.47 -3.81
N MET A 81 -0.59 -2.50 -3.31
CA MET A 81 -0.78 -1.07 -3.61
C MET A 81 -0.57 -0.72 -5.10
N SER A 82 0.13 -1.57 -5.87
CA SER A 82 0.34 -1.37 -7.32
C SER A 82 0.96 -0.01 -7.68
N ILE A 83 1.98 0.39 -6.92
CA ILE A 83 2.56 1.73 -6.96
C ILE A 83 3.35 1.94 -8.27
N PRO A 84 3.05 2.99 -9.05
CA PRO A 84 3.85 3.36 -10.21
C PRO A 84 5.30 3.68 -9.83
N ILE A 85 6.25 3.23 -10.65
CA ILE A 85 7.69 3.39 -10.37
C ILE A 85 8.09 4.86 -10.19
N GLU A 86 7.47 5.78 -10.94
CA GLU A 86 7.77 7.22 -10.90
C GLU A 86 7.06 7.96 -9.76
N LYS A 87 6.32 7.23 -8.91
CA LYS A 87 5.53 7.78 -7.80
C LYS A 87 5.86 7.10 -6.46
N GLN A 88 6.94 6.33 -6.41
CA GLN A 88 7.34 5.59 -5.21
C GLN A 88 7.74 6.53 -4.08
N ASP A 89 8.37 7.65 -4.42
CA ASP A 89 8.79 8.72 -3.51
C ASP A 89 7.60 9.26 -2.68
N LEU A 90 6.46 9.51 -3.31
CA LEU A 90 5.26 10.00 -2.63
C LEU A 90 4.77 9.01 -1.57
N VAL A 91 4.79 7.71 -1.88
CA VAL A 91 4.37 6.67 -0.94
C VAL A 91 5.37 6.52 0.20
N VAL A 92 6.67 6.52 -0.12
CA VAL A 92 7.74 6.45 0.88
C VAL A 92 7.66 7.64 1.83
N GLN A 93 7.39 8.84 1.32
CA GLN A 93 7.23 10.04 2.14
C GLN A 93 6.15 9.84 3.20
N VAL A 94 4.97 9.34 2.83
CA VAL A 94 3.88 9.09 3.78
C VAL A 94 4.25 7.99 4.78
N ILE A 95 4.90 6.91 4.34
CA ILE A 95 5.37 5.85 5.25
C ILE A 95 6.35 6.40 6.28
N LEU A 96 7.30 7.22 5.85
CA LEU A 96 8.26 7.85 6.75
C LEU A 96 7.56 8.81 7.71
N GLN A 97 6.69 9.68 7.21
CA GLN A 97 6.01 10.66 8.06
C GLN A 97 5.12 9.99 9.12
N VAL A 98 4.20 9.12 8.70
CA VAL A 98 3.30 8.41 9.62
C VAL A 98 4.08 7.43 10.50
N GLY A 99 5.04 6.72 9.92
CA GLY A 99 5.81 5.70 10.62
C GLY A 99 6.70 6.27 11.72
N LEU A 100 7.39 7.37 11.44
CA LEU A 100 8.28 8.01 12.41
C LEU A 100 7.53 8.69 13.57
N GLU A 101 6.26 9.05 13.36
CA GLU A 101 5.36 9.56 14.40
C GLU A 101 4.61 8.45 15.16
N SER A 102 4.74 7.19 14.71
CA SER A 102 4.03 6.05 15.30
C SER A 102 4.76 5.39 16.47
N GLU A 103 4.03 4.58 17.24
CA GLU A 103 4.57 3.75 18.33
C GLU A 103 5.59 2.70 17.85
N VAL A 104 5.61 2.39 16.55
CA VAL A 104 6.52 1.39 15.94
C VAL A 104 7.62 2.04 15.10
N SER A 105 7.92 3.33 15.33
CA SER A 105 8.89 4.12 14.57
C SER A 105 10.28 3.48 14.45
N GLU A 106 10.71 2.74 15.47
CA GLU A 106 11.96 1.97 15.48
C GLU A 106 12.05 0.87 14.41
N THR A 107 10.91 0.41 13.86
CA THR A 107 10.86 -0.64 12.84
C THR A 107 10.93 -0.09 11.42
N ILE A 108 10.73 1.21 11.24
CA ILE A 108 10.70 1.87 9.92
C ILE A 108 12.00 1.69 9.13
N PRO A 109 13.21 1.76 9.74
CA PRO A 109 14.45 1.48 9.02
C PRO A 109 14.45 0.08 8.41
N ASP A 110 14.03 -0.93 9.17
CA ASP A 110 13.98 -2.31 8.70
C ASP A 110 12.94 -2.51 7.59
N VAL A 111 11.80 -1.83 7.68
CA VAL A 111 10.78 -1.81 6.63
C VAL A 111 11.35 -1.23 5.34
N MET A 112 12.03 -0.08 5.40
CA MET A 112 12.67 0.53 4.23
C MET A 112 13.74 -0.38 3.62
N ILE A 113 14.55 -1.03 4.46
CA ILE A 113 15.57 -1.98 4.03
C ILE A 113 14.94 -3.17 3.29
N GLU A 114 13.88 -3.78 3.82
CA GLU A 114 13.20 -4.91 3.17
C GLU A 114 12.53 -4.50 1.85
N LEU A 115 11.94 -3.31 1.76
CA LEU A 115 11.37 -2.80 0.51
C LEU A 115 12.43 -2.59 -0.57
N VAL A 116 13.61 -2.07 -0.21
CA VAL A 116 14.73 -1.91 -1.15
C VAL A 116 15.32 -3.27 -1.56
N LYS A 117 15.59 -4.17 -0.59
CA LYS A 117 16.09 -5.53 -0.87
C LYS A 117 15.12 -6.33 -1.72
N GLY A 118 13.82 -6.16 -1.49
CA GLY A 118 12.74 -6.76 -2.26
C GLY A 118 12.56 -6.13 -3.65
N HIS A 119 13.40 -5.16 -4.04
CA HIS A 119 13.30 -4.39 -5.28
C HIS A 119 11.93 -3.75 -5.49
N ARG A 120 11.21 -3.47 -4.39
CA ARG A 120 9.90 -2.83 -4.40
C ARG A 120 10.05 -1.32 -4.53
N VAL A 121 11.09 -0.78 -3.89
CA VAL A 121 11.43 0.65 -3.87
C VAL A 121 12.83 0.86 -4.40
N LYS A 122 13.01 1.85 -5.26
CA LYS A 122 14.35 2.31 -5.66
C LYS A 122 14.95 3.17 -4.54
N VAL A 123 16.25 3.00 -4.27
CA VAL A 123 16.99 3.84 -3.30
C VAL A 123 16.79 5.33 -3.59
N LYS A 124 16.83 5.73 -4.86
CA LYS A 124 16.57 7.11 -5.26
C LYS A 124 15.21 7.64 -4.78
N ALA A 125 14.16 6.83 -4.81
CA ALA A 125 12.84 7.27 -4.32
C ALA A 125 12.85 7.52 -2.81
N VAL A 126 13.62 6.73 -2.05
CA VAL A 126 13.83 6.96 -0.61
C VAL A 126 14.60 8.26 -0.37
N GLU A 127 15.66 8.50 -1.14
CA GLU A 127 16.45 9.73 -1.06
C GLU A 127 15.60 10.98 -1.33
N GLU A 128 14.79 10.97 -2.38
CA GLU A 128 13.91 12.10 -2.72
C GLU A 128 12.82 12.33 -1.64
N ALA A 129 12.26 11.26 -1.07
CA ALA A 129 11.29 11.36 0.01
C ALA A 129 11.92 11.99 1.28
N VAL A 130 13.10 11.51 1.69
CA VAL A 130 13.84 12.05 2.83
C VAL A 130 14.19 13.51 2.61
N LYS A 131 14.69 13.85 1.41
CA LYS A 131 15.01 15.24 1.04
C LYS A 131 13.78 16.14 1.15
N THR A 132 12.63 15.70 0.63
CA THR A 132 11.38 16.45 0.68
C THR A 132 10.95 16.71 2.12
N LEU A 133 11.04 15.72 3.00
CA LEU A 133 10.70 15.88 4.42
C LEU A 133 11.60 16.91 5.13
N PHE A 134 12.89 16.95 4.80
CA PHE A 134 13.80 18.00 5.30
C PHE A 134 13.43 19.40 4.77
N GLU A 135 13.15 19.53 3.47
CA GLU A 135 12.83 20.81 2.84
C GLU A 135 11.50 21.39 3.31
N CYS A 136 10.50 20.55 3.57
CA CYS A 136 9.19 20.97 4.07
C CYS A 136 9.19 21.31 5.57
N GLY A 137 10.28 21.08 6.30
CA GLY A 137 10.36 21.36 7.73
C GLY A 137 9.46 20.46 8.60
N CYS A 138 9.10 19.28 8.09
CA CYS A 138 8.30 18.30 8.80
C CYS A 138 9.08 17.58 9.92
N ASP A 139 10.40 17.78 10.01
CA ASP A 139 11.26 17.20 11.07
C ASP A 139 11.25 18.05 12.36
N GLN A 140 10.09 18.53 12.81
CA GLN A 140 10.01 19.38 14.00
C GLN A 140 10.48 18.66 15.28
N ASP A 141 10.28 17.35 15.34
CA ASP A 141 10.67 16.49 16.48
C ASP A 141 12.01 15.76 16.28
N ARG A 142 12.74 16.06 15.20
CA ARG A 142 14.01 15.40 14.84
C ARG A 142 13.89 13.88 14.62
N CYS A 143 12.69 13.38 14.33
CA CYS A 143 12.45 11.96 14.08
C CYS A 143 13.22 11.48 12.85
N LEU A 144 13.30 12.30 11.81
CA LEU A 144 14.07 11.99 10.60
C LEU A 144 15.58 12.05 10.88
N GLN A 145 16.02 13.01 11.70
CA GLN A 145 17.43 13.09 12.11
C GLN A 145 17.86 11.86 12.93
N ARG A 146 17.00 11.32 13.81
CA ARG A 146 17.27 10.07 14.54
C ARG A 146 17.24 8.84 13.64
N PHE A 147 16.40 8.85 12.61
CA PHE A 147 16.33 7.77 11.62
C PHE A 147 17.63 7.61 10.82
N LEU A 148 18.37 8.70 10.59
CA LEU A 148 19.57 8.72 9.74
C LEU A 148 20.90 8.56 10.49
N LEU A 149 20.89 8.54 11.82
CA LEU A 149 22.09 8.51 12.69
C LEU A 149 22.12 7.24 13.54
#